data_AF-A0A2X2HVB8-F1
#
_entry.id   AF-A0A2X2HVB8-F1
#
_cell.length_a   1.000
_cell.length_b   1.000
_cell.length_c   1.000
_cell.angle_alpha   90.00
_cell.angle_beta   90.00
_cell.angle_gamma   90.00
#
_symmetry.space_group_name_H-M   'P 1'
#
loop_
_entity.id
_entity.type
_entity.pdbx_description
1 polymer ?
#
loop_
_entity_poly.entity_id
_entity_poly.type
_entity_poly.pdbx_seq_one_letter_code
_entity_poly.pdbx_strand_id
1 'polypeptide(L)'
;MIEHVGIEYIFVAEKIVHYAESNLEKKLNPSLLLILADHISNAISRVVSGIQINNVFLEEIKALYKAEYAISRDALTIINEQFSVQLPDDEIGFIALHILNNYENSVDYESVRIIELSQKITELIEVVYNRRVDRSSFNYSRFMMHLKYFSSRVLCNEKNKTEKYW
;
A
#
# COMPACT_ATOMS: atom_id res chain seq x y z
N MET A 1 -20.29 4.29 -10.32
CA MET A 1 -19.55 3.32 -9.49
C MET A 1 -19.89 3.53 -8.00
N ILE A 2 -21.16 3.78 -7.66
CA ILE A 2 -21.59 4.16 -6.28
C ILE A 2 -22.88 3.42 -5.85
N GLU A 3 -23.53 2.63 -6.70
CA GLU A 3 -24.94 2.27 -6.40
C GLU A 3 -25.16 1.26 -5.25
N HIS A 4 -24.15 0.57 -4.71
CA HIS A 4 -24.38 -0.43 -3.66
C HIS A 4 -23.23 -0.63 -2.65
N VAL A 5 -22.59 0.43 -2.13
CA VAL A 5 -21.72 0.27 -0.93
C VAL A 5 -22.57 0.47 0.31
N GLY A 6 -22.77 -0.60 1.09
CA GLY A 6 -23.49 -0.57 2.37
C GLY A 6 -22.89 0.45 3.34
N ILE A 7 -23.75 1.09 4.14
CA ILE A 7 -23.35 2.16 5.07
C ILE A 7 -22.35 1.67 6.13
N GLU A 8 -22.41 0.38 6.46
CA GLU A 8 -21.49 -0.31 7.35
C GLU A 8 -20.03 -0.26 6.85
N TYR A 9 -19.81 -0.36 5.53
CA TYR A 9 -18.47 -0.25 4.95
C TYR A 9 -17.93 1.18 5.03
N ILE A 10 -18.81 2.17 4.84
CA ILE A 10 -18.45 3.59 4.96
C ILE A 10 -18.03 3.90 6.41
N PHE A 11 -18.76 3.40 7.40
CA PHE A 11 -18.44 3.62 8.81
C PHE A 11 -17.08 3.02 9.20
N VAL A 12 -16.79 1.81 8.72
CA VAL A 12 -15.47 1.18 8.96
C VAL A 12 -14.35 1.94 8.26
N ALA A 13 -14.58 2.34 7.01
CA ALA A 13 -13.61 3.14 6.27
C ALA A 13 -13.35 4.48 6.97
N GLU A 14 -14.37 5.16 7.49
CA GLU A 14 -14.22 6.39 8.27
C GLU A 14 -13.37 6.17 9.52
N LYS A 15 -13.63 5.10 10.28
CA LYS A 15 -12.82 4.73 11.44
C LYS A 15 -11.35 4.51 11.08
N ILE A 16 -11.09 3.82 9.96
CA ILE A 16 -9.73 3.55 9.47
C ILE A 16 -9.04 4.84 9.01
N VAL A 17 -9.72 5.69 8.25
CA VAL A 17 -9.18 6.98 7.79
C VAL A 17 -8.83 7.84 8.99
N HIS A 18 -9.72 7.98 9.96
CA HIS A 18 -9.46 8.76 11.17
C HIS A 18 -8.27 8.21 11.98
N TYR A 19 -8.20 6.88 12.12
CA TYR A 19 -7.06 6.22 12.76
C TYR A 19 -5.75 6.49 12.01
N ALA A 20 -5.76 6.39 10.67
CA ALA A 20 -4.60 6.65 9.84
C ALA A 20 -4.12 8.10 9.95
N GLU A 21 -5.02 9.08 9.83
CA GLU A 21 -4.69 10.51 9.96
C GLU A 21 -4.08 10.84 11.33
N SER A 22 -4.65 10.27 12.39
CA SER A 22 -4.17 10.46 13.76
C SER A 22 -2.76 9.91 13.98
N ASN A 23 -2.45 8.73 13.41
CA ASN A 23 -1.14 8.08 13.58
C ASN A 23 -0.07 8.60 12.62
N LEU A 24 -0.46 9.15 11.46
CA LEU A 24 0.47 9.70 10.47
C LEU A 24 0.76 11.19 10.68
N GLU A 25 -0.02 11.86 11.54
CA GLU A 25 0.00 13.32 11.71
C GLU A 25 -0.15 14.06 10.38
N LYS A 26 -0.96 13.49 9.48
CA LYS A 26 -1.17 13.98 8.11
C LYS A 26 -2.63 13.84 7.74
N LYS A 27 -3.11 14.80 6.96
CA LYS A 27 -4.42 14.69 6.31
C LYS A 27 -4.36 13.80 5.08
N LEU A 28 -5.43 13.05 4.90
CA LEU A 28 -5.64 12.19 3.73
C LEU A 28 -6.69 12.83 2.82
N ASN A 29 -6.66 12.48 1.54
CA ASN A 29 -7.63 12.93 0.56
C ASN A 29 -9.01 12.38 0.95
N PRO A 30 -10.06 13.22 1.02
CA PRO A 30 -11.42 12.76 1.31
C PRO A 30 -11.91 11.61 0.42
N SER A 31 -11.39 11.47 -0.81
CA SER A 31 -11.71 10.34 -1.69
C SER A 31 -11.33 8.98 -1.09
N LEU A 32 -10.34 8.93 -0.20
CA LEU A 32 -9.88 7.69 0.43
C LEU A 32 -11.02 6.97 1.16
N LEU A 33 -11.94 7.72 1.77
CA LEU A 33 -13.09 7.16 2.46
C LEU A 33 -13.90 6.24 1.54
N LEU A 34 -14.25 6.73 0.34
CA LEU A 34 -15.04 5.97 -0.62
C LEU A 34 -14.24 4.83 -1.25
N ILE A 35 -12.95 5.07 -1.53
CA ILE A 35 -12.04 4.05 -2.08
C ILE A 35 -11.88 2.88 -1.10
N LEU A 36 -11.68 3.15 0.20
CA LEU A 36 -11.56 2.10 1.21
C LEU A 36 -12.89 1.38 1.42
N ALA A 37 -14.02 2.08 1.44
CA ALA A 37 -15.32 1.43 1.61
C ALA A 37 -15.61 0.43 0.47
N ASP A 38 -15.35 0.82 -0.78
CA ASP A 38 -15.47 -0.08 -1.94
C ASP A 38 -14.46 -1.24 -1.87
N HIS A 39 -13.20 -0.93 -1.53
CA HIS A 39 -12.16 -1.95 -1.39
C HIS A 39 -12.50 -3.01 -0.33
N ILE A 40 -13.00 -2.60 0.84
CA ILE A 40 -13.40 -3.50 1.93
C ILE A 40 -14.58 -4.37 1.50
N SER A 41 -15.61 -3.78 0.88
CA SER A 41 -16.76 -4.52 0.35
C SER A 41 -16.30 -5.60 -0.64
N ASN A 42 -15.42 -5.23 -1.57
CA ASN A 42 -14.87 -6.15 -2.56
C ASN A 42 -13.95 -7.21 -1.93
N ALA A 43 -13.14 -6.86 -0.93
CA ALA A 43 -12.28 -7.81 -0.19
C ALA A 43 -13.09 -8.90 0.49
N ILE A 44 -14.17 -8.52 1.17
CA ILE A 44 -15.07 -9.45 1.84
C ILE A 44 -15.79 -10.33 0.81
N SER A 45 -16.33 -9.73 -0.25
CA SER A 45 -16.97 -10.47 -1.35
C SER A 45 -16.05 -11.53 -1.96
N ARG A 46 -14.76 -11.19 -2.17
CA ARG A 46 -13.74 -12.13 -2.67
C ARG A 46 -13.53 -13.30 -1.72
N VAL A 47 -13.31 -13.03 -0.43
CA VAL A 47 -13.03 -14.08 0.56
C VAL A 47 -14.24 -14.99 0.75
N VAL A 48 -15.45 -14.45 0.80
CA VAL A 48 -16.69 -15.24 0.85
C VAL A 48 -16.86 -16.12 -0.39
N SER A 49 -16.42 -15.64 -1.55
CA SER A 49 -16.43 -16.40 -2.81
C SER A 49 -15.24 -17.37 -2.97
N GLY A 50 -14.37 -17.49 -1.96
CA GLY A 50 -13.18 -18.35 -2.01
C GLY A 50 -12.09 -17.87 -2.97
N ILE A 51 -12.13 -16.60 -3.38
CA ILE A 51 -11.13 -16.00 -4.26
C ILE A 51 -9.94 -15.55 -3.42
N GLN A 52 -8.78 -16.16 -3.68
CA GLN A 52 -7.51 -15.74 -3.09
C GLN A 52 -6.88 -14.62 -3.90
N ILE A 53 -6.26 -13.68 -3.19
CA ILE A 53 -5.46 -12.62 -3.80
C ILE A 53 -4.11 -12.58 -3.11
N ASN A 54 -3.08 -12.22 -3.88
CA ASN A 54 -1.73 -12.07 -3.38
C ASN A 54 -1.27 -10.64 -3.67
N ASN A 55 -0.66 -10.00 -2.68
CA ASN A 55 0.00 -8.72 -2.83
C ASN A 55 1.50 -8.98 -3.06
N VAL A 56 1.94 -8.82 -4.30
CA VAL A 56 3.35 -9.06 -4.67
C VAL A 56 4.33 -8.09 -4.01
N PHE A 57 3.83 -6.97 -3.47
CA PHE A 57 4.63 -5.87 -2.91
C PHE A 57 4.68 -5.84 -1.38
N LEU A 58 4.12 -6.84 -0.70
CA LEU A 58 3.93 -6.80 0.76
C LEU A 58 5.23 -6.56 1.52
N GLU A 59 6.32 -7.24 1.13
CA GLU A 59 7.63 -7.12 1.76
C GLU A 59 8.29 -5.75 1.48
N GLU A 60 8.12 -5.21 0.28
CA GLU A 60 8.60 -3.87 -0.06
C GLU A 60 7.85 -2.81 0.75
N ILE A 61 6.52 -2.91 0.84
CA ILE A 61 5.68 -2.00 1.63
C ILE A 61 6.11 -2.03 3.09
N LYS A 62 6.26 -3.24 3.65
CA LYS A 62 6.72 -3.45 5.04
C LYS A 62 8.09 -2.84 5.30
N ALA A 63 9.02 -2.95 4.35
CA ALA A 63 10.36 -2.40 4.49
C ALA A 63 10.40 -0.86 4.32
N LEU A 64 9.62 -0.30 3.39
CA LEU A 64 9.71 1.09 2.92
C LEU A 64 8.73 2.06 3.58
N TYR A 65 7.59 1.55 4.04
CA TYR A 65 6.42 2.30 4.51
C TYR A 65 5.88 1.68 5.79
N LYS A 66 6.75 1.60 6.80
CA LYS A 66 6.50 0.92 8.08
C LYS A 66 5.27 1.45 8.82
N ALA A 67 5.06 2.76 8.78
CA ALA A 67 3.92 3.41 9.44
C ALA A 67 2.61 3.00 8.76
N GLU A 68 2.54 3.12 7.44
CA GLU A 68 1.38 2.75 6.65
C GLU A 68 1.10 1.24 6.73
N TYR A 69 2.12 0.39 6.73
CA TYR A 69 1.98 -1.05 6.95
C TYR A 69 1.38 -1.35 8.34
N ALA A 70 1.90 -0.73 9.41
CA ALA A 70 1.40 -0.95 10.76
C ALA A 70 -0.07 -0.51 10.91
N ILE A 71 -0.39 0.66 10.38
CA ILE A 71 -1.77 1.18 10.35
C ILE A 71 -2.68 0.24 9.58
N SER A 72 -2.22 -0.27 8.44
CA SER A 72 -3.01 -1.17 7.59
C SER A 72 -3.23 -2.55 8.23
N ARG A 73 -2.27 -3.03 9.02
CA ARG A 73 -2.43 -4.24 9.83
C ARG A 73 -3.51 -4.03 10.90
N ASP A 74 -3.49 -2.89 11.57
CA ASP A 74 -4.49 -2.58 12.59
C ASP A 74 -5.87 -2.36 11.94
N ALA A 75 -5.92 -1.76 10.74
CA ALA A 75 -7.12 -1.63 9.92
C ALA A 75 -7.69 -3.00 9.52
N LEU A 76 -6.83 -3.95 9.13
CA LEU A 76 -7.25 -5.32 8.83
C LEU A 76 -7.92 -5.98 10.04
N THR A 77 -7.36 -5.80 11.23
CA THR A 77 -7.97 -6.26 12.49
C THR A 77 -9.36 -5.64 12.69
N ILE A 78 -9.50 -4.32 12.51
CA ILE A 78 -10.79 -3.62 12.63
C ILE A 78 -11.82 -4.21 11.65
N ILE A 79 -11.43 -4.48 10.40
CA ILE A 79 -12.32 -5.04 9.38
C ILE A 79 -12.76 -6.46 9.76
N ASN A 80 -11.80 -7.32 10.14
CA ASN A 80 -12.06 -8.70 10.53
C ASN A 80 -13.01 -8.78 11.73
N GLU A 81 -12.79 -7.93 12.74
CA GLU A 81 -13.66 -7.84 13.92
C GLU A 81 -15.07 -7.35 13.57
N GLN A 82 -15.19 -6.26 12.79
CA GLN A 82 -16.49 -5.68 12.46
C GLN A 82 -17.37 -6.63 11.64
N PHE A 83 -16.78 -7.30 10.66
CA PHE A 83 -17.53 -8.14 9.71
C PHE A 83 -17.49 -9.63 10.06
N SER A 84 -16.80 -10.02 11.13
CA SER A 84 -16.62 -11.43 11.53
C SER A 84 -16.06 -12.29 10.39
N VAL A 85 -15.04 -11.77 9.70
CA VAL A 85 -14.35 -12.41 8.57
C VAL A 85 -12.87 -12.62 8.89
N GLN A 86 -12.19 -13.40 8.04
CA GLN A 86 -10.74 -13.55 8.09
C GLN A 86 -10.16 -13.21 6.72
N LEU A 87 -9.90 -11.92 6.52
CA LEU A 87 -9.17 -11.45 5.35
C LEU A 87 -7.68 -11.83 5.44
N PRO A 88 -7.03 -12.13 4.30
CA PRO A 88 -5.61 -12.50 4.26
C PRO A 88 -4.69 -11.31 4.54
N ASP A 89 -3.47 -11.58 5.02
CA ASP A 89 -2.44 -10.56 5.28
C ASP A 89 -2.08 -9.72 4.05
N ASP A 90 -2.32 -10.23 2.83
CA ASP A 90 -2.17 -9.50 1.58
C ASP A 90 -3.01 -8.20 1.52
N GLU A 91 -4.15 -8.16 2.22
CA GLU A 91 -4.98 -6.96 2.34
C GLU A 91 -4.28 -5.82 3.12
N ILE A 92 -3.32 -6.15 4.00
CA ILE A 92 -2.45 -5.14 4.65
C ILE A 92 -1.73 -4.31 3.58
N GLY A 93 -1.19 -4.98 2.56
CA GLY A 93 -0.51 -4.33 1.46
C GLY A 93 -1.45 -3.45 0.64
N PHE A 94 -2.66 -3.92 0.34
CA PHE A 94 -3.63 -3.14 -0.46
C PHE A 94 -4.15 -1.90 0.29
N ILE A 95 -4.48 -2.04 1.58
CA ILE A 95 -4.88 -0.91 2.42
C ILE A 95 -3.73 0.11 2.52
N ALA A 96 -2.48 -0.35 2.68
CA ALA A 96 -1.32 0.53 2.76
C ALA A 96 -1.13 1.32 1.46
N LEU A 97 -1.32 0.68 0.31
CA LEU A 97 -1.26 1.34 -0.99
C LEU A 97 -2.35 2.40 -1.16
N HIS A 98 -3.58 2.13 -0.69
CA HIS A 98 -4.65 3.14 -0.69
C HIS A 98 -4.29 4.36 0.14
N ILE A 99 -3.74 4.16 1.34
CA ILE A 99 -3.27 5.26 2.21
C ILE A 99 -2.15 6.06 1.51
N LEU A 100 -1.13 5.36 0.99
CA LEU A 100 0.03 5.98 0.32
C LEU A 100 -0.37 6.84 -0.88
N ASN A 101 -1.40 6.42 -1.62
CA ASN A 101 -1.87 7.10 -2.82
C ASN A 101 -2.84 8.25 -2.54
N ASN A 102 -3.25 8.46 -1.29
CA ASN A 102 -4.25 9.45 -0.91
C ASN A 102 -3.76 10.43 0.16
N TYR A 103 -2.48 10.82 0.17
CA TYR A 103 -2.06 11.98 0.97
C TYR A 103 -2.54 13.30 0.33
N GLU A 104 -3.02 14.26 1.13
CA GLU A 104 -3.71 15.51 0.68
C GLU A 104 -2.86 16.42 -0.24
N ASN A 105 -1.56 16.17 -0.39
CA ASN A 105 -0.66 16.87 -1.33
C ASN A 105 0.31 15.92 -2.05
N SER A 106 -0.07 14.66 -2.23
CA SER A 106 0.76 13.71 -2.97
C SER A 106 0.85 14.11 -4.45
N VAL A 107 2.05 14.48 -4.89
CA VAL A 107 2.35 14.67 -6.30
C VAL A 107 2.60 13.28 -6.88
N ASP A 108 1.54 12.66 -7.41
CA ASP A 108 1.57 11.47 -8.26
C ASP A 108 1.82 10.12 -7.56
N TYR A 109 1.60 9.02 -8.29
CA TYR A 109 1.78 7.61 -7.89
C TYR A 109 3.25 7.20 -7.62
N GLU A 110 4.09 8.13 -7.13
CA GLU A 110 5.52 7.93 -6.90
C GLU A 110 5.81 6.76 -5.97
N SER A 111 5.02 6.59 -4.90
CA SER A 111 5.23 5.51 -3.94
C SER A 111 5.08 4.13 -4.59
N VAL A 112 4.08 3.94 -5.44
CA VAL A 112 3.87 2.68 -6.18
C VAL A 112 5.05 2.43 -7.11
N ARG A 113 5.47 3.44 -7.89
CA ARG A 113 6.62 3.28 -8.80
C ARG A 113 7.93 3.00 -8.07
N ILE A 114 8.14 3.58 -6.89
CA ILE A 114 9.29 3.28 -6.03
C ILE A 114 9.25 1.82 -5.56
N ILE A 115 8.09 1.33 -5.15
CA ILE A 115 7.91 -0.06 -4.71
C ILE A 115 8.19 -1.02 -5.89
N GLU A 116 7.58 -0.77 -7.05
CA GLU A 116 7.79 -1.57 -8.26
C GLU A 116 9.25 -1.62 -8.69
N LEU A 117 9.92 -0.47 -8.71
CA LEU A 117 11.34 -0.41 -9.08
C LEU A 117 12.22 -1.14 -8.05
N SER A 118 11.91 -1.02 -6.76
CA SER A 118 12.64 -1.71 -5.69
C SER A 118 12.48 -3.23 -5.79
N GLN A 119 11.28 -3.71 -6.09
CA GLN A 119 11.00 -5.11 -6.32
C GLN A 119 11.76 -5.64 -7.53
N LYS A 120 11.66 -4.98 -8.69
CA LYS A 120 12.36 -5.37 -9.93
C LYS A 120 13.88 -5.44 -9.75
N ILE A 121 14.47 -4.48 -9.05
CA ILE A 121 15.91 -4.49 -8.76
C ILE A 121 16.26 -5.68 -7.85
N THR A 122 15.44 -5.96 -6.83
CA THR A 122 15.63 -7.10 -5.94
C THR A 122 15.56 -8.42 -6.71
N GLU A 123 14.55 -8.60 -7.57
CA GLU A 123 14.40 -9.78 -8.43
C GLU A 123 15.60 -9.95 -9.37
N LEU A 124 16.09 -8.87 -9.97
CA LEU A 124 17.28 -8.91 -10.83
C LEU A 124 18.53 -9.37 -10.06
N ILE A 125 18.71 -8.90 -8.83
CA ILE A 125 19.81 -9.37 -7.96
C ILE A 125 19.66 -10.86 -7.66
N GLU A 126 18.45 -11.33 -7.32
CA GLU A 126 18.22 -12.75 -7.05
C GLU A 126 18.54 -13.63 -8.25
N VAL A 127 18.20 -13.19 -9.46
CA VAL A 127 18.51 -13.88 -10.71
C VAL A 127 20.02 -13.92 -10.97
N VAL A 128 20.71 -12.77 -10.89
CA VAL A 128 22.15 -12.67 -11.17
C VAL A 128 22.99 -13.52 -10.22
N TYR A 129 22.61 -13.56 -8.93
CA TYR A 129 23.36 -14.31 -7.92
C TYR A 129 22.81 -15.72 -7.67
N ASN A 130 21.72 -16.11 -8.35
CA ASN A 130 21.01 -17.38 -8.17
C ASN A 130 20.72 -17.69 -6.68
N ARG A 131 20.29 -16.69 -5.92
CA ARG A 131 20.03 -16.76 -4.48
C ARG A 131 18.87 -15.87 -4.12
N ARG A 132 17.99 -16.34 -3.23
CA ARG A 132 16.92 -15.51 -2.67
C ARG A 132 17.48 -14.54 -1.65
N VAL A 133 16.94 -13.32 -1.64
CA VAL A 133 17.22 -12.31 -0.63
C VAL A 133 16.33 -12.56 0.58
N ASP A 134 16.92 -12.60 1.77
CA ASP A 134 16.15 -12.66 3.02
C ASP A 134 15.49 -11.31 3.29
N ARG A 135 14.21 -11.19 2.90
CA ARG A 135 13.40 -9.97 3.03
C ARG A 135 13.05 -9.62 4.48
N SER A 136 13.20 -10.55 5.41
CA SER A 136 12.99 -10.31 6.85
C SER A 136 14.19 -9.64 7.53
N SER A 137 15.35 -9.64 6.87
CA SER A 137 16.61 -9.19 7.46
C SER A 137 16.72 -7.67 7.61
N PHE A 138 17.51 -7.24 8.60
CA PHE A 138 17.92 -5.84 8.74
C PHE A 138 18.66 -5.32 7.49
N ASN A 139 19.47 -6.18 6.86
CA ASN A 139 20.21 -5.85 5.65
C ASN A 139 19.26 -5.53 4.48
N TYR A 140 18.18 -6.29 4.34
CA TYR A 140 17.16 -6.00 3.34
C TYR A 140 16.47 -4.66 3.61
N SER A 141 16.06 -4.40 4.85
CA SER A 141 15.47 -3.11 5.23
C SER A 141 16.40 -1.93 4.90
N ARG A 142 17.70 -2.06 5.16
CA ARG A 142 18.70 -1.04 4.83
C ARG A 142 18.85 -0.89 3.31
N PHE A 143 18.93 -1.99 2.58
CA PHE A 143 19.02 -2.01 1.13
C PHE A 143 17.81 -1.32 0.48
N MET A 144 16.59 -1.64 0.94
CA MET A 144 15.35 -1.01 0.52
C MET A 144 15.36 0.50 0.75
N MET A 145 15.85 0.98 1.90
CA MET A 145 16.00 2.42 2.13
C MET A 145 16.91 3.09 1.09
N HIS A 146 18.05 2.47 0.73
CA HIS A 146 18.91 2.99 -0.32
C HIS A 146 18.24 2.97 -1.70
N LEU A 147 17.49 1.91 -2.03
CA LEU A 147 16.71 1.83 -3.26
C LEU A 147 15.59 2.86 -3.32
N LYS A 148 14.94 3.17 -2.19
CA LYS A 148 13.93 4.24 -2.11
C LYS A 148 14.51 5.56 -2.60
N TYR A 149 15.63 5.98 -2.02
CA TYR A 149 16.30 7.22 -2.40
C TYR A 149 16.82 7.20 -3.84
N PHE A 150 17.32 6.05 -4.32
CA PHE A 150 17.72 5.90 -5.71
C PHE A 150 16.52 6.05 -6.66
N SER A 151 15.44 5.33 -6.39
CA SER A 151 14.21 5.34 -7.18
C SER A 151 13.59 6.73 -7.23
N SER A 152 13.47 7.42 -6.09
CA SER A 152 12.99 8.80 -6.05
C SER A 152 13.80 9.75 -6.93
N ARG A 153 15.14 9.60 -6.98
CA ARG A 153 15.99 10.43 -7.85
C ARG A 153 15.82 10.10 -9.34
N VAL A 154 15.74 8.81 -9.68
CA VAL A 154 15.53 8.37 -11.06
C VAL A 154 14.20 8.88 -11.59
N LEU A 155 13.13 8.70 -10.83
CA LEU A 155 11.77 9.10 -11.21
C LEU A 155 11.60 10.62 -11.26
N CYS A 156 12.22 11.37 -10.34
CA CYS A 156 12.25 12.83 -10.40
C CYS A 156 12.98 13.34 -11.65
N ASN A 157 14.11 12.72 -12.01
CA ASN A 157 14.83 13.07 -13.24
C ASN A 157 14.04 12.73 -14.51
N GLU A 158 13.22 11.68 -14.52
CA GLU A 158 12.32 11.38 -15.62
C GLU A 158 11.27 12.48 -15.81
N LYS A 159 10.61 12.94 -14.74
CA LYS A 159 9.65 14.06 -14.80
C LYS A 159 10.24 15.33 -15.40
N ASN A 160 11.43 15.72 -14.94
CA ASN A 160 12.14 16.89 -15.44
C ASN A 160 12.52 16.81 -16.92
N LYS A 161 12.66 15.61 -17.49
CA LYS A 161 12.89 15.43 -18.93
C LYS A 161 11.60 15.59 -19.72
N THR A 162 10.48 15.08 -19.21
CA THR A 162 9.18 15.11 -19.91
C THR A 162 8.59 16.52 -19.94
N GLU A 163 8.79 17.33 -18.91
CA GLU A 163 8.35 18.74 -18.86
C GLU A 163 9.16 19.67 -19.79
N LYS A 164 10.34 19.26 -20.25
CA LYS A 164 11.18 20.07 -21.15
C LYS A 164 10.75 20.06 -22.62
N TYR A 165 9.73 19.27 -22.97
CA TYR A 165 9.22 19.12 -24.34
C TYR A 165 7.82 19.71 -24.56
N TRP A 166 7.33 20.53 -23.64
CA TRP A 166 6.07 21.28 -23.76
C TRP A 166 6.30 22.77 -23.50
#